data_AF-A0A970H120-F1
#
_entry.id   AF-A0A970H120-F1
#
_cell.length_a   1.000
_cell.length_b   1.000
_cell.length_c   1.000
_cell.angle_alpha   90.00
_cell.angle_beta   90.00
_cell.angle_gamma   90.00
#
_symmetry.space_group_name_H-M   'P 1'
#
loop_
_entity.id
_entity.type
_entity.pdbx_description
1 polymer ?
#
loop_
_entity_poly.entity_id
_entity_poly.type
_entity_poly.pdbx_seq_one_letter_code
_entity_poly.pdbx_strand_id
1 'polypeptide(L)'
;MDIETIRKKVDELSALTRKISDILDEEETDIEGIEVLVASRQAIIDEFVVHNAEFDTSLQEQLRKIYEMDKENERKIKLILEHYAKNVRNAANAKKQISYYPKATNQEGLFIDEKS
;
A
#
# COMPACT_ATOMS: atom_id res chain seq x y z
N MET A 1 13.15 -0.61 -30.08
CA MET A 1 14.09 -0.81 -28.95
C MET A 1 14.92 -2.04 -29.27
N ASP A 2 16.22 -2.05 -29.01
CA ASP A 2 17.06 -3.23 -29.25
C ASP A 2 16.85 -4.30 -28.16
N ILE A 3 17.18 -5.55 -28.49
CA ILE A 3 16.91 -6.71 -27.62
C ILE A 3 17.70 -6.70 -26.31
N GLU A 4 18.90 -6.09 -26.28
CA GLU A 4 19.70 -5.99 -25.06
C GLU A 4 19.08 -4.98 -24.09
N THR A 5 18.62 -3.84 -24.60
CA THR A 5 17.84 -2.86 -23.83
C THR A 5 16.54 -3.46 -23.30
N ILE A 6 15.82 -4.22 -24.11
CA ILE A 6 14.58 -4.90 -23.68
C ILE A 6 14.89 -5.85 -22.52
N ARG A 7 15.92 -6.69 -22.64
CA ARG A 7 16.34 -7.62 -21.57
C ARG A 7 16.63 -6.90 -20.27
N LYS A 8 17.45 -5.84 -20.33
CA LYS A 8 17.80 -5.04 -19.15
C LYS A 8 16.56 -4.45 -18.47
N LYS A 9 15.61 -3.94 -19.26
CA LYS A 9 14.36 -3.39 -18.73
C LYS A 9 13.45 -4.46 -18.13
N VAL A 10 13.42 -5.67 -18.68
CA VAL A 10 12.68 -6.79 -18.09
C VAL A 10 13.31 -7.22 -16.76
N ASP A 11 14.64 -7.25 -16.67
CA ASP A 11 15.35 -7.51 -15.41
C ASP A 11 15.05 -6.44 -14.36
N GLU A 12 15.05 -5.17 -14.76
CA GLU A 12 14.67 -4.04 -13.89
C GLU A 12 13.21 -4.13 -13.42
N LEU A 13 12.28 -4.47 -14.34
CA LEU A 13 10.87 -4.69 -14.03
C LEU A 13 10.68 -5.81 -13.01
N SER A 14 11.43 -6.90 -13.17
CA SER A 14 11.45 -8.04 -12.24
C SER A 14 11.94 -7.63 -10.85
N ALA A 15 13.06 -6.89 -10.79
CA ALA A 15 13.64 -6.41 -9.54
C ALA A 15 12.69 -5.45 -8.80
N LEU A 16 12.07 -4.51 -9.51
CA LEU A 16 11.08 -3.59 -8.92
C LEU A 16 9.87 -4.34 -8.38
N THR A 17 9.34 -5.30 -9.13
CA THR A 17 8.15 -6.07 -8.71
C THR A 17 8.45 -6.93 -7.48
N ARG A 18 9.65 -7.52 -7.39
CA ARG A 18 10.10 -8.25 -6.20
C ARG A 18 10.26 -7.30 -5.02
N LYS A 19 10.92 -6.16 -5.20
CA LYS A 19 11.11 -5.16 -4.13
C LYS A 19 9.77 -4.69 -3.55
N ILE A 20 8.77 -4.46 -4.40
CA ILE A 20 7.41 -4.13 -3.95
C ILE A 20 6.83 -5.28 -3.12
N SER A 21 6.96 -6.53 -3.57
CA SER A 21 6.48 -7.68 -2.80
C SER A 21 7.15 -7.78 -1.43
N ASP A 22 8.47 -7.61 -1.37
CA ASP A 22 9.24 -7.72 -0.13
C ASP A 22 8.77 -6.66 0.88
N ILE A 23 8.55 -5.41 0.45
CA ILE A 23 8.02 -4.34 1.32
C ILE A 23 6.59 -4.65 1.77
N LEU A 24 5.74 -5.21 0.89
CA LEU A 24 4.37 -5.57 1.24
C LEU A 24 4.29 -6.75 2.24
N ASP A 25 5.35 -7.55 2.35
CA ASP A 25 5.45 -8.64 3.32
C ASP A 25 5.95 -8.16 4.70
N GLU A 26 6.60 -6.99 4.75
CA GLU A 26 6.98 -6.33 6.01
C GLU A 26 5.75 -5.60 6.61
N GLU A 27 5.35 -5.92 7.84
CA GLU A 27 4.15 -5.37 8.52
C GLU A 27 4.20 -3.84 8.76
N GLU A 28 5.30 -3.18 8.40
CA GLU A 28 5.51 -1.73 8.44
C GLU A 28 5.35 -1.15 7.02
N THR A 29 4.12 -0.82 6.64
CA THR A 29 3.85 -0.41 5.26
C THR A 29 4.31 1.03 4.99
N ASP A 30 5.48 1.20 4.38
CA ASP A 30 5.90 2.45 3.73
C ASP A 30 5.11 2.65 2.41
N ILE A 31 3.89 3.19 2.54
CA ILE A 31 2.96 3.37 1.41
C ILE A 31 3.52 4.37 0.38
N GLU A 32 4.16 5.45 0.82
CA GLU A 32 4.76 6.45 -0.06
C GLU A 32 5.91 5.84 -0.88
N GLY A 33 6.76 5.03 -0.23
CA GLY A 33 7.82 4.29 -0.90
C GLY A 33 7.29 3.29 -1.94
N ILE A 34 6.20 2.58 -1.64
CA ILE A 34 5.54 1.67 -2.58
C ILE A 34 5.00 2.42 -3.79
N GLU A 35 4.38 3.59 -3.61
CA GLU A 35 3.82 4.39 -4.72
C GLU A 35 4.90 4.78 -5.74
N VAL A 36 6.08 5.22 -5.25
CA VAL A 36 7.22 5.56 -6.12
C VAL A 36 7.72 4.35 -6.91
N LEU A 37 7.77 3.17 -6.27
CA LEU A 37 8.20 1.93 -6.94
C LEU A 37 7.19 1.47 -8.00
N VAL A 38 5.89 1.57 -7.71
CA VAL A 38 4.83 1.24 -8.67
C VAL A 38 4.88 2.19 -9.88
N ALA A 39 5.06 3.49 -9.65
CA ALA A 39 5.20 4.47 -10.73
C ALA A 39 6.44 4.18 -11.61
N SER A 40 7.57 3.85 -10.99
CA SER A 40 8.80 3.51 -11.70
C SER A 40 8.63 2.24 -12.56
N ARG A 41 7.92 1.24 -12.03
CA ARG A 41 7.57 0.02 -12.76
C ARG A 41 6.65 0.31 -13.94
N GLN A 42 5.64 1.17 -13.75
CA GLN A 42 4.72 1.56 -14.82
C GLN A 42 5.43 2.27 -15.96
N ALA A 43 6.40 3.15 -15.67
CA ALA A 43 7.19 3.81 -16.69
C ALA A 43 7.91 2.82 -17.63
N ILE A 44 8.46 1.73 -17.09
CA ILE A 44 9.10 0.68 -17.90
C ILE A 44 8.10 -0.02 -18.82
N ILE A 45 6.90 -0.31 -18.31
CA ILE A 45 5.82 -0.94 -19.10
C ILE A 45 5.41 0.00 -20.24
N ASP A 46 5.22 1.28 -19.94
CA ASP A 46 4.85 2.30 -20.93
C ASP A 46 5.90 2.42 -22.03
N GLU A 47 7.19 2.36 -21.70
CA GLU A 47 8.27 2.35 -22.68
C GLU A 47 8.20 1.14 -23.63
N PHE A 48 7.86 -0.06 -23.13
CA PHE A 48 7.66 -1.22 -24.00
C PHE A 48 6.51 -1.02 -24.98
N VAL A 49 5.42 -0.41 -24.53
CA VAL A 49 4.24 -0.10 -25.36
C VAL A 49 4.59 0.94 -26.42
N VAL A 50 5.19 2.08 -26.01
CA VAL A 50 5.57 3.18 -26.91
C VAL A 50 6.50 2.72 -28.02
N HIS A 51 7.42 1.80 -27.70
CA HIS A 51 8.39 1.30 -28.66
C HIS A 51 7.98 0.02 -29.38
N ASN A 52 6.75 -0.48 -29.19
CA ASN A 52 6.26 -1.75 -29.71
C ASN A 52 7.29 -2.88 -29.53
N ALA A 53 7.78 -3.04 -28.30
CA ALA A 53 8.84 -3.99 -27.99
C ALA A 53 8.41 -5.43 -28.35
N GLU A 54 9.26 -6.13 -29.11
CA GLU A 54 9.08 -7.54 -29.42
C GLU A 54 9.84 -8.40 -28.41
N PHE A 55 9.16 -9.41 -27.87
CA PHE A 55 9.72 -10.29 -26.84
C PHE A 55 9.89 -11.71 -27.38
N ASP A 56 11.08 -12.27 -27.18
CA ASP A 56 11.32 -13.69 -27.42
C ASP A 56 10.60 -14.58 -26.39
N THR A 57 10.51 -15.88 -26.65
CA THR A 57 9.81 -16.83 -25.77
C THR A 57 10.37 -16.85 -24.34
N SER A 58 11.68 -16.61 -24.17
CA SER A 58 12.31 -16.58 -22.85
C SER A 58 11.84 -15.35 -22.05
N LEU A 59 11.82 -14.19 -22.69
CA LEU A 59 11.34 -12.94 -22.11
C LEU A 59 9.85 -12.98 -21.81
N GLN A 60 9.05 -13.60 -22.68
CA GLN A 60 7.61 -13.80 -22.43
C GLN A 60 7.36 -14.64 -21.16
N GLU A 61 8.15 -15.70 -20.94
CA GLU A 61 8.04 -16.51 -19.72
C GLU A 61 8.44 -15.73 -18.47
N GLN A 62 9.46 -14.87 -18.55
CA GLN A 62 9.83 -13.98 -17.44
C GLN A 62 8.73 -12.96 -17.15
N LEU A 63 8.20 -12.29 -18.19
CA LEU A 63 7.09 -11.34 -18.05
C LEU A 63 5.85 -11.99 -17.44
N ARG A 64 5.56 -13.26 -17.78
CA ARG A 64 4.47 -14.02 -17.15
C ARG A 64 4.67 -14.17 -15.64
N LYS A 65 5.89 -14.49 -15.20
CA LYS A 65 6.20 -14.60 -13.75
C LYS A 65 6.07 -13.26 -13.05
N ILE A 66 6.54 -12.18 -13.67
CA ILE A 66 6.40 -10.82 -13.16
C ILE A 66 4.92 -10.47 -13.00
N TYR A 67 4.10 -10.77 -14.00
CA TYR A 67 2.66 -10.51 -13.98
C TYR A 67 1.91 -11.26 -12.86
N GLU A 68 2.24 -12.53 -12.64
CA GLU A 68 1.60 -13.29 -11.54
C GLU A 68 2.01 -12.76 -10.16
N MET A 69 3.26 -12.32 -9.99
CA MET A 69 3.71 -11.67 -8.75
C MET A 69 3.02 -10.31 -8.55
N ASP A 70 2.82 -9.57 -9.63
CA ASP A 70 2.14 -8.28 -9.58
C ASP A 70 0.68 -8.41 -9.12
N LYS A 71 -0.05 -9.42 -9.62
CA LYS A 71 -1.42 -9.71 -9.14
C LYS A 71 -1.48 -9.94 -7.63
N GLU A 72 -0.51 -10.66 -7.08
CA GLU A 72 -0.48 -10.89 -5.64
C GLU A 72 -0.14 -9.60 -4.88
N ASN A 73 0.77 -8.77 -5.41
CA ASN A 73 1.07 -7.45 -4.85
C ASN A 73 -0.18 -6.54 -4.84
N GLU A 74 -0.95 -6.50 -5.93
CA GLU A 74 -2.22 -5.77 -5.98
C GLU A 74 -3.21 -6.26 -4.92
N ARG A 75 -3.28 -7.59 -4.71
CA ARG A 75 -4.12 -8.18 -3.67
C ARG A 75 -3.68 -7.74 -2.27
N LYS A 76 -2.38 -7.76 -1.98
CA LYS A 76 -1.81 -7.32 -0.70
C LYS A 76 -2.08 -5.83 -0.45
N ILE A 77 -1.84 -4.97 -1.44
CA ILE A 77 -2.12 -3.53 -1.35
C ILE A 77 -3.60 -3.28 -1.03
N LYS A 78 -4.51 -3.99 -1.71
CA LYS A 78 -5.95 -3.87 -1.44
C LYS A 78 -6.30 -4.22 0.00
N LEU A 79 -5.75 -5.31 0.54
CA LEU A 79 -5.97 -5.71 1.93
C LEU A 79 -5.47 -4.64 2.91
N ILE A 80 -4.29 -4.08 2.67
CA ILE A 80 -3.72 -3.00 3.49
C ILE A 80 -4.66 -1.78 3.50
N LEU A 81 -5.15 -1.36 2.33
CA LEU A 81 -6.08 -0.23 2.23
C LEU A 81 -7.41 -0.49 2.95
N GLU A 82 -7.95 -1.71 2.86
CA GLU A 82 -9.16 -2.11 3.59
C GLU A 82 -8.95 -2.07 5.12
N HIS A 83 -7.79 -2.54 5.60
CA HIS A 83 -7.40 -2.46 7.01
C HIS A 83 -7.26 -1.00 7.49
N TYR A 84 -6.61 -0.16 6.70
CA TYR A 84 -6.45 1.27 7.01
C TYR A 84 -7.81 1.98 7.08
N ALA A 85 -8.69 1.75 6.10
CA ALA A 85 -10.03 2.32 6.08
C ALA A 85 -10.87 1.89 7.31
N LYS A 86 -10.75 0.62 7.72
CA LYS A 86 -11.38 0.11 8.95
C LYS A 86 -10.84 0.81 10.19
N ASN A 87 -9.53 1.00 10.29
CA ASN A 87 -8.90 1.69 11.42
C ASN A 87 -9.31 3.16 11.51
N VAL A 88 -9.38 3.88 10.37
CA VAL A 88 -9.88 5.26 10.31
C VAL A 88 -11.33 5.34 10.78
N ARG A 89 -12.20 4.44 10.32
CA ARG A 89 -13.60 4.37 10.76
C ARG A 89 -13.70 4.09 12.27
N ASN A 90 -12.88 3.18 12.79
CA ASN A 90 -12.82 2.88 14.23
C ASN A 90 -12.35 4.09 15.05
N ALA A 91 -11.32 4.81 14.60
CA ALA A 91 -10.84 6.02 15.26
C ALA A 91 -11.90 7.14 15.27
N ALA A 92 -12.61 7.33 14.15
CA ALA A 92 -13.72 8.27 14.07
C ALA A 92 -14.88 7.89 15.03
N ASN A 93 -15.20 6.60 15.13
CA ASN A 93 -16.20 6.09 16.06
C ASN A 93 -15.76 6.23 17.53
N ALA A 94 -14.49 5.96 17.85
CA ALA A 94 -13.93 6.16 19.18
C ALA A 94 -13.99 7.64 19.59
N LYS A 95 -13.66 8.56 18.67
CA LYS A 95 -13.79 10.01 18.89
C LYS A 95 -15.24 10.43 19.16
N LYS A 96 -16.21 9.85 18.44
CA LYS A 96 -17.64 10.05 18.74
C LYS A 96 -18.00 9.52 20.13
N GLN A 97 -17.60 8.30 20.49
CA GLN A 97 -17.89 7.75 21.83
C GLN A 97 -17.29 8.60 22.95
N ILE A 98 -16.06 9.08 22.80
CA ILE A 98 -15.43 10.02 23.76
C ILE A 98 -16.26 11.32 23.89
N SER A 99 -16.85 11.82 22.81
CA SER A 99 -17.71 13.02 22.87
C SER A 99 -19.07 12.79 23.54
N TYR A 100 -19.56 11.54 23.57
CA TYR A 100 -20.81 11.16 24.25
C TYR A 100 -20.61 10.70 25.69
N TYR A 101 -19.37 10.41 26.11
CA TYR A 101 -19.05 10.34 27.53
C TYR A 101 -19.21 11.77 28.09
N PRO A 102 -20.25 12.03 28.91
CA PRO A 102 -20.28 13.30 29.63
C PRO A 102 -19.01 13.35 30.46
N LYS A 103 -18.38 14.52 30.58
CA LYS A 103 -17.35 14.77 31.57
C LYS A 103 -17.91 14.35 32.94
N ALA A 104 -17.67 13.13 33.37
CA ALA A 104 -17.97 12.61 34.71
C ALA A 104 -16.94 13.15 35.73
N THR A 105 -16.52 14.40 35.52
CA THR A 105 -15.56 15.16 36.29
C THR A 105 -15.97 16.62 36.17
N ASN A 106 -17.10 16.92 36.83
CA ASN A 106 -17.39 18.15 37.56
C ASN A 106 -18.76 17.95 38.25
N GLN A 107 -18.84 16.94 39.12
CA GLN A 107 -19.68 17.03 40.32
C GLN A 107 -18.77 17.37 41.52
N GLU A 108 -17.88 18.36 41.34
CA GLU A 108 -17.48 19.22 42.46
C GLU A 108 -18.71 20.08 42.78
N GLY A 109 -19.58 19.51 43.60
CA GLY A 109 -20.84 20.11 44.04
C GLY A 109 -21.49 19.34 45.19
N LEU A 110 -20.85 18.30 45.72
CA LEU A 110 -21.14 17.76 47.05
C LEU A 110 -20.51 18.68 48.11
N PHE A 111 -21.02 19.90 48.20
CA PHE A 111 -20.98 20.63 49.46
C PHE A 111 -21.97 19.91 50.37
N ILE A 112 -21.45 19.05 51.24
CA ILE A 112 -22.17 18.67 52.45
C ILE A 112 -22.23 19.98 53.25
N ASP A 113 -23.40 20.60 53.28
CA ASP A 113 -23.73 21.72 54.15
C ASP A 113 -23.52 21.21 55.59
N GLU A 114 -22.37 21.51 56.19
CA GLU A 114 -22.16 21.43 57.64
C GLU A 114 -23.09 22.48 58.27
N LYS A 115 -24.34 22.10 58.54
CA LYS A 115 -25.19 22.80 59.49
C LYS A 115 -25.13 22.12 60.84
N SER A 116 -24.36 22.80 61.71
CA SER A 116 -24.69 23.25 63.07
C SER A 116 -25.45 22.31 63.99
#